data_AF-A0A973C5H4-F1
#
_entry.id   AF-A0A973C5H4-F1
#
_cell.length_a   1.000
_cell.length_b   1.000
_cell.length_c   1.000
_cell.angle_alpha   90.00
_cell.angle_beta   90.00
_cell.angle_gamma   90.00
#
_symmetry.space_group_name_H-M   'P 1'
#
loop_
_entity.id
_entity.type
_entity.pdbx_description
1 polymer ?
#
loop_
_entity_poly.entity_id
_entity_poly.type
_entity_poly.pdbx_seq_one_letter_code
_entity_poly.pdbx_strand_id
1 'polypeptide(L)'
;MKKTLCAAIILSAAGLSGCASTEATQDNVHNTNDIEAMDEAALAIQKIKALAEHVEQQYDAGKDDNYVYFAPDSWKRINSAVRTMRTLVANFDPNDQGFFGGPSESKVMDKIEDAQEALDNAVRIKTLVSEFLTQQLADIAYLSPQVHGQWQNELDDINETIADLIADIEDDDSTDGYEKRSARVQDRLLQLEIIMVKSTSYTPLVKKMKKLDRDLIPQTYAQIQQRITQLNDAIVLAPRNQHIIDTIIVKVEDDLRRAVNVTTEVKWINRIDRSESEKIALRYRDAIATVAFDVFAEDISSLTYIEQIAYFDHALRNKLDQQQALNEEQALLLIPLTEKVRDVLIETENLAVTQTINNDINNDINTIVAD
;
A
#
# COMPACT_ATOMS: atom_id res chain seq x y z
N MET A 1 5.38 -23.06 -21.44
CA MET A 1 3.98 -22.79 -21.86
C MET A 1 3.89 -21.35 -22.36
N LYS A 2 3.05 -21.09 -23.37
CA LYS A 2 2.62 -19.78 -23.91
C LYS A 2 3.60 -18.58 -23.77
N LYS A 3 4.39 -18.34 -24.82
CA LYS A 3 4.78 -17.00 -25.26
C LYS A 3 4.11 -16.76 -26.63
N THR A 4 3.25 -15.77 -26.75
CA THR A 4 2.64 -15.35 -28.02
C THR A 4 3.40 -14.16 -28.56
N LEU A 5 4.09 -14.38 -29.68
CA LEU A 5 4.84 -13.37 -30.42
C LEU A 5 4.00 -13.04 -31.66
N CYS A 6 3.48 -11.82 -31.76
CA CYS A 6 2.70 -11.36 -32.90
C CYS A 6 3.51 -10.35 -33.70
N ALA A 7 4.15 -10.83 -34.76
CA ALA A 7 4.57 -9.98 -35.86
C ALA A 7 3.36 -9.69 -36.76
N ALA A 8 3.22 -8.45 -37.22
CA ALA A 8 2.31 -8.10 -38.31
C ALA A 8 2.93 -6.99 -39.17
N ILE A 9 3.27 -7.36 -40.40
CA ILE A 9 3.78 -6.49 -41.48
C ILE A 9 2.60 -5.75 -42.11
N ILE A 10 2.74 -4.45 -42.43
CA ILE A 10 2.19 -3.91 -43.69
C ILE A 10 3.22 -2.94 -44.30
N LEU A 11 3.70 -3.30 -45.50
CA LEU A 11 4.41 -2.42 -46.42
C LEU A 11 3.52 -2.27 -47.66
N SER A 12 3.37 -1.04 -48.16
CA SER A 12 2.87 -0.65 -49.49
C SER A 12 1.49 -1.15 -49.98
N ALA A 13 0.64 -0.20 -50.36
CA ALA A 13 -0.46 -0.41 -51.29
C ALA A 13 -0.47 0.71 -52.35
N ALA A 14 -0.03 0.38 -53.57
CA ALA A 14 -0.26 1.19 -54.77
C ALA A 14 -1.19 0.38 -55.69
N GLY A 15 -2.23 1.02 -56.26
CA GLY A 15 -3.27 0.32 -57.02
C GLY A 15 -4.16 1.24 -57.87
N LEU A 16 -3.79 1.37 -59.13
CA LEU A 16 -4.56 1.93 -60.26
C LEU A 16 -5.89 1.16 -60.46
N SER A 17 -6.98 1.58 -61.13
CA SER A 17 -7.35 2.70 -62.04
C SER A 17 -8.92 2.77 -62.05
N GLY A 18 -9.66 3.69 -62.68
CA GLY A 18 -9.35 4.81 -63.60
C GLY A 18 -10.24 4.73 -64.87
N CYS A 19 -10.86 5.83 -65.32
CA CYS A 19 -11.76 5.86 -66.50
C CYS A 19 -11.48 7.08 -67.39
N ALA A 20 -11.42 6.88 -68.71
CA ALA A 20 -10.87 7.84 -69.66
C ALA A 20 -11.93 8.63 -70.45
N SER A 21 -11.54 9.82 -70.92
CA SER A 21 -11.96 10.36 -72.22
C SER A 21 -10.96 11.42 -72.70
N THR A 22 -10.55 11.33 -73.95
CA THR A 22 -9.72 12.35 -74.62
C THR A 22 -10.34 12.64 -75.98
N GLU A 23 -10.70 13.90 -76.24
CA GLU A 23 -10.75 14.44 -77.60
C GLU A 23 -9.98 15.77 -77.62
N ALA A 24 -9.22 15.98 -78.69
CA ALA A 24 -8.41 17.19 -78.91
C ALA A 24 -9.33 18.38 -79.26
N THR A 25 -8.97 19.64 -79.04
CA THR A 25 -7.89 20.33 -79.75
C THR A 25 -7.62 21.72 -79.13
N GLN A 26 -6.42 22.25 -79.38
CA GLN A 26 -6.03 23.68 -79.43
C GLN A 26 -5.59 24.41 -78.15
N ASP A 27 -4.27 24.68 -78.13
CA ASP A 27 -3.56 25.83 -77.58
C ASP A 27 -4.06 26.45 -76.26
N ASN A 28 -3.52 25.92 -75.16
CA ASN A 28 -2.79 26.76 -74.21
C ASN A 28 -1.65 25.97 -73.56
N VAL A 29 -0.45 26.57 -73.52
CA VAL A 29 0.66 26.04 -72.72
C VAL A 29 0.33 26.30 -71.26
N HIS A 30 -0.18 25.28 -70.58
CA HIS A 30 -0.43 25.31 -69.14
C HIS A 30 0.61 24.41 -68.44
N ASN A 31 1.32 24.96 -67.46
CA ASN A 31 2.31 24.23 -66.69
C ASN A 31 1.65 23.07 -65.94
N THR A 32 1.85 21.84 -66.38
CA THR A 32 1.48 20.64 -65.60
C THR A 32 2.33 20.49 -64.33
N ASN A 33 3.52 21.12 -64.30
CA ASN A 33 4.42 21.12 -63.15
C ASN A 33 3.79 21.71 -61.88
N ASP A 34 2.90 22.70 -62.00
CA ASP A 34 2.35 23.40 -60.82
C ASP A 34 1.34 22.55 -60.05
N ILE A 35 0.66 21.59 -60.69
CA ILE A 35 -0.33 20.71 -60.04
C ILE A 35 0.35 19.55 -59.30
N GLU A 36 1.36 18.92 -59.91
CA GLU A 36 2.13 17.85 -59.27
C GLU A 36 3.00 18.40 -58.11
N ALA A 37 3.60 19.58 -58.28
CA ALA A 37 4.36 20.24 -57.22
C ALA A 37 3.50 20.65 -56.01
N MET A 38 2.24 21.05 -56.22
CA MET A 38 1.32 21.36 -55.10
C MET A 38 0.98 20.12 -54.26
N ASP A 39 0.85 18.94 -54.88
CA ASP A 39 0.57 17.68 -54.17
C ASP A 39 1.80 17.20 -53.39
N GLU A 40 2.99 17.26 -54.00
CA GLU A 40 4.27 16.92 -53.34
C GLU A 40 4.60 17.86 -52.16
N ALA A 41 4.39 19.17 -52.35
CA ALA A 41 4.55 20.18 -51.29
C ALA A 41 3.58 19.97 -50.11
N ALA A 42 2.31 19.67 -50.40
CA ALA A 42 1.31 19.37 -49.36
C ALA A 42 1.67 18.09 -48.58
N LEU A 43 2.15 17.05 -49.28
CA LEU A 43 2.57 15.79 -48.69
C LEU A 43 3.82 15.95 -47.80
N ALA A 44 4.80 16.75 -48.21
CA ALA A 44 5.97 17.08 -47.40
C ALA A 44 5.59 17.81 -46.10
N ILE A 45 4.69 18.81 -46.17
CA ILE A 45 4.15 19.50 -44.99
C ILE A 45 3.42 18.51 -44.07
N GLN A 46 2.58 17.62 -44.61
CA GLN A 46 1.83 16.66 -43.82
C GLN A 46 2.76 15.67 -43.10
N LYS A 47 3.77 15.15 -43.79
CA LYS A 47 4.80 14.24 -43.26
C LYS A 47 5.59 14.89 -42.11
N ILE A 48 6.12 16.10 -42.32
CA ILE A 48 6.85 16.84 -41.28
C ILE A 48 5.98 17.12 -40.06
N LYS A 49 4.72 17.54 -40.25
CA LYS A 49 3.79 17.78 -39.15
C LYS A 49 3.48 16.51 -38.36
N ALA A 50 3.19 15.39 -39.03
CA ALA A 50 2.87 14.12 -38.36
C ALA A 50 4.04 13.58 -37.53
N LEU A 51 5.27 13.67 -38.05
CA LEU A 51 6.46 13.22 -37.31
C LEU A 51 6.81 14.15 -36.15
N ALA A 52 6.71 15.47 -36.34
CA ALA A 52 6.88 16.43 -35.25
C ALA A 52 5.81 16.23 -34.16
N GLU A 53 4.55 16.03 -34.53
CA GLU A 53 3.45 15.78 -33.59
C GLU A 53 3.67 14.49 -32.76
N HIS A 54 4.22 13.43 -33.37
CA HIS A 54 4.61 12.22 -32.64
C HIS A 54 5.68 12.51 -31.56
N VAL A 55 6.74 13.26 -31.92
CA VAL A 55 7.78 13.69 -30.98
C VAL A 55 7.21 14.57 -29.86
N GLU A 56 6.29 15.48 -30.18
CA GLU A 56 5.60 16.32 -29.18
C GLU A 56 4.77 15.49 -28.20
N GLN A 57 3.99 14.51 -28.70
CA GLN A 57 3.18 13.62 -27.85
C GLN A 57 4.05 12.80 -26.90
N GLN A 58 5.19 12.29 -27.36
CA GLN A 58 6.15 11.58 -26.51
C GLN A 58 6.85 12.51 -25.50
N TYR A 59 7.21 13.72 -25.91
CA TYR A 59 7.81 14.73 -25.03
C TYR A 59 6.85 15.20 -23.94
N ASP A 60 5.56 15.38 -24.25
CA ASP A 60 4.54 15.68 -23.24
C ASP A 60 4.33 14.50 -22.29
N ALA A 61 4.21 13.27 -22.80
CA ALA A 61 4.13 12.08 -21.96
C ALA A 61 5.33 11.95 -21.00
N GLY A 62 6.56 12.19 -21.47
CA GLY A 62 7.79 12.13 -20.66
C GLY A 62 7.83 13.11 -19.47
N LYS A 63 7.03 14.19 -19.49
CA LYS A 63 6.87 15.11 -18.34
C LYS A 63 6.07 14.46 -17.23
N ASP A 64 4.90 13.92 -17.58
CA ASP A 64 4.00 13.25 -16.63
C ASP A 64 4.67 12.01 -16.03
N ASP A 65 5.48 11.34 -16.85
CA ASP A 65 6.28 10.17 -16.49
C ASP A 65 7.58 10.51 -15.72
N ASN A 66 7.78 11.79 -15.36
CA ASN A 66 8.89 12.32 -14.55
C ASN A 66 10.31 11.99 -15.07
N TYR A 67 10.54 12.07 -16.39
CA TYR A 67 11.86 11.78 -16.99
C TYR A 67 12.98 12.66 -16.44
N VAL A 68 12.67 13.89 -16.00
CA VAL A 68 13.62 14.83 -15.39
C VAL A 68 14.27 14.30 -14.11
N TYR A 69 13.63 13.38 -13.38
CA TYR A 69 14.20 12.75 -12.19
C TYR A 69 15.08 11.55 -12.52
N PHE A 70 14.72 10.76 -13.53
CA PHE A 70 15.41 9.50 -13.87
C PHE A 70 16.51 9.64 -14.93
N ALA A 71 16.47 10.72 -15.71
CA ALA A 71 17.40 11.01 -16.80
C ALA A 71 17.61 12.55 -16.91
N PRO A 72 18.10 13.22 -15.86
CA PRO A 72 18.16 14.68 -15.77
C PRO A 72 18.93 15.36 -16.91
N ASP A 73 20.00 14.76 -17.42
CA ASP A 73 20.83 15.34 -18.48
C ASP A 73 20.33 15.00 -19.88
N SER A 74 19.79 13.80 -20.10
CA SER A 74 19.02 13.49 -21.32
C SER A 74 17.79 14.38 -21.41
N TRP A 75 17.11 14.67 -20.30
CA TRP A 75 15.99 15.61 -20.28
C TRP A 75 16.43 17.03 -20.69
N LYS A 76 17.58 17.53 -20.24
CA LYS A 76 18.15 18.80 -20.74
C LYS A 76 18.41 18.74 -22.25
N ARG A 77 18.94 17.63 -22.77
CA ARG A 77 19.18 17.42 -24.22
C ARG A 77 17.87 17.41 -25.01
N ILE A 78 16.84 16.67 -24.58
CA ILE A 78 15.50 16.63 -25.17
C ILE A 78 14.90 18.04 -25.24
N ASN A 79 14.91 18.80 -24.13
CA ASN A 79 14.36 20.16 -24.11
C ASN A 79 15.02 21.09 -25.15
N SER A 80 16.32 20.90 -25.42
CA SER A 80 17.05 21.63 -26.46
C SER A 80 16.70 21.16 -27.88
N ALA A 81 16.63 19.84 -28.08
CA ALA A 81 16.29 19.22 -29.37
C ALA A 81 14.85 19.56 -29.80
N VAL A 82 13.86 19.34 -28.94
CA VAL A 82 12.44 19.66 -29.18
C VAL A 82 12.26 21.16 -29.46
N ARG A 83 12.95 22.05 -28.73
CA ARG A 83 12.90 23.50 -29.01
C ARG A 83 13.46 23.85 -30.40
N THR A 84 14.51 23.15 -30.82
CA THR A 84 15.13 23.33 -32.14
C THR A 84 14.21 22.80 -33.25
N MET A 85 13.64 21.60 -33.06
CA MET A 85 12.63 20.99 -33.92
C MET A 85 11.45 21.94 -34.12
N ARG A 86 10.78 22.38 -33.05
CA ARG A 86 9.66 23.34 -33.09
C ARG A 86 9.98 24.58 -33.92
N THR A 87 11.18 25.12 -33.76
CA THR A 87 11.63 26.32 -34.48
C THR A 87 11.80 26.06 -35.98
N LEU A 88 12.33 24.90 -36.38
CA LEU A 88 12.52 24.57 -37.80
C LEU A 88 11.21 24.15 -38.48
N VAL A 89 10.39 23.35 -37.81
CA VAL A 89 9.06 22.93 -38.30
C VAL A 89 8.14 24.14 -38.51
N ALA A 90 8.16 25.13 -37.60
CA ALA A 90 7.35 26.35 -37.74
C ALA A 90 7.80 27.29 -38.88
N ASN A 91 9.06 27.18 -39.31
CA ASN A 91 9.62 27.99 -40.40
C ASN A 91 9.73 27.22 -41.74
N PHE A 92 9.27 25.97 -41.79
CA PHE A 92 9.32 25.15 -43.00
C PHE A 92 8.23 25.55 -44.00
N ASP A 93 8.65 26.02 -45.18
CA ASP A 93 7.82 26.11 -46.38
C ASP A 93 8.48 25.28 -47.48
N PRO A 94 7.82 24.26 -48.06
CA PRO A 94 8.38 23.46 -49.14
C PRO A 94 8.72 24.29 -50.39
N ASN A 95 8.09 25.45 -50.59
CA ASN A 95 8.29 26.33 -51.74
C ASN A 95 9.42 27.36 -51.54
N ASP A 96 9.88 27.57 -50.30
CA ASP A 96 10.94 28.51 -49.95
C ASP A 96 12.04 27.80 -49.15
N GLN A 97 12.90 27.08 -49.86
CA GLN A 97 14.01 26.31 -49.29
C GLN A 97 15.37 26.78 -49.84
N GLY A 98 16.39 26.86 -48.98
CA GLY A 98 17.80 26.95 -49.42
C GLY A 98 18.59 28.11 -48.79
N PHE A 99 19.66 28.55 -49.45
CA PHE A 99 20.62 29.50 -48.88
C PHE A 99 20.01 30.89 -48.56
N PHE A 100 18.99 31.30 -49.30
CA PHE A 100 18.28 32.58 -49.11
C PHE A 100 16.84 32.41 -48.59
N GLY A 101 16.41 31.16 -48.33
CA GLY A 101 15.04 30.81 -47.97
C GLY A 101 14.95 30.12 -46.60
N GLY A 102 13.84 29.42 -46.38
CA GLY A 102 13.59 28.59 -45.21
C GLY A 102 14.48 27.33 -45.11
N PRO A 103 14.35 26.58 -44.00
CA PRO A 103 15.07 25.33 -43.80
C PRO A 103 14.64 24.28 -44.83
N SER A 104 15.59 23.51 -45.36
CA SER A 104 15.28 22.42 -46.28
C SER A 104 14.56 21.26 -45.59
N GLU A 105 13.76 20.48 -46.34
CA GLU A 105 13.03 19.32 -45.81
C GLU A 105 13.97 18.38 -45.05
N SER A 106 15.13 18.02 -45.64
CA SER A 106 16.16 17.21 -44.98
C SER A 106 16.56 17.80 -43.63
N LYS A 107 16.86 19.11 -43.55
CA LYS A 107 17.29 19.75 -42.29
C LYS A 107 16.19 19.76 -41.22
N VAL A 108 14.91 19.80 -41.62
CA VAL A 108 13.78 19.67 -40.69
C VAL A 108 13.64 18.22 -40.22
N MET A 109 13.72 17.26 -41.14
CA MET A 109 13.69 15.82 -40.85
C MET A 109 14.84 15.41 -39.91
N ASP A 110 16.08 15.84 -40.19
CA ASP A 110 17.26 15.61 -39.34
C ASP A 110 17.00 16.11 -37.90
N LYS A 111 16.28 17.22 -37.71
CA LYS A 111 15.99 17.78 -36.38
C LYS A 111 14.72 17.24 -35.71
N ILE A 112 13.90 16.51 -36.45
CA ILE A 112 12.90 15.62 -35.87
C ILE A 112 13.59 14.32 -35.41
N GLU A 113 14.54 13.78 -36.19
CA GLU A 113 15.32 12.59 -35.86
C GLU A 113 16.23 12.82 -34.63
N ASP A 114 17.01 13.91 -34.57
CA ASP A 114 17.76 14.34 -33.37
C ASP A 114 16.87 14.35 -32.10
N ALA A 115 15.61 14.80 -32.23
CA ALA A 115 14.69 14.93 -31.11
C ALA A 115 14.08 13.58 -30.70
N GLN A 116 13.80 12.70 -31.66
CA GLN A 116 13.39 11.32 -31.42
C GLN A 116 14.52 10.51 -30.77
N GLU A 117 15.75 10.60 -31.26
CA GLU A 117 16.93 9.92 -30.68
C GLU A 117 17.16 10.38 -29.23
N ALA A 118 17.04 11.69 -28.96
CA ALA A 118 17.14 12.23 -27.59
C ALA A 118 16.04 11.69 -26.66
N LEU A 119 14.80 11.52 -27.16
CA LEU A 119 13.71 10.90 -26.41
C LEU A 119 13.97 9.42 -26.14
N ASP A 120 14.30 8.65 -27.19
CA ASP A 120 14.59 7.22 -27.10
C ASP A 120 15.75 6.94 -26.12
N ASN A 121 16.76 7.82 -26.08
CA ASN A 121 17.82 7.76 -25.09
C ASN A 121 17.30 7.91 -23.66
N ALA A 122 16.46 8.92 -23.37
CA ALA A 122 15.92 9.12 -22.02
C ALA A 122 14.95 8.01 -21.60
N VAL A 123 14.14 7.47 -22.53
CA VAL A 123 13.31 6.28 -22.29
C VAL A 123 14.18 5.12 -21.80
N ARG A 124 15.31 4.89 -22.47
CA ARG A 124 16.26 3.82 -22.18
C ARG A 124 16.98 4.04 -20.84
N ILE A 125 17.51 5.24 -20.57
CA ILE A 125 18.10 5.61 -19.27
C ILE A 125 17.09 5.47 -18.13
N LYS A 126 15.86 6.01 -18.28
CA LYS A 126 14.80 5.86 -17.29
C LYS A 126 14.52 4.39 -16.98
N THR A 127 14.42 3.55 -18.02
CA THR A 127 14.16 2.12 -17.86
C THR A 127 15.29 1.45 -17.07
N LEU A 128 16.54 1.69 -17.47
CA LEU A 128 17.74 1.17 -16.82
C LEU A 128 17.81 1.56 -15.34
N VAL A 129 17.64 2.85 -15.03
CA VAL A 129 17.64 3.39 -13.66
C VAL A 129 16.47 2.84 -12.83
N SER A 130 15.27 2.78 -13.41
CA SER A 130 14.06 2.31 -12.71
C SER A 130 14.18 0.84 -12.34
N GLU A 131 14.67 0.00 -13.26
CA GLU A 131 14.93 -1.42 -12.99
C GLU A 131 16.01 -1.60 -11.92
N PHE A 132 17.15 -0.91 -12.06
CA PHE A 132 18.30 -1.05 -11.16
C PHE A 132 18.04 -0.56 -9.72
N LEU A 133 17.23 0.50 -9.56
CA LEU A 133 16.89 1.10 -8.27
C LEU A 133 15.49 0.73 -7.77
N THR A 134 14.84 -0.30 -8.37
CA THR A 134 13.44 -0.69 -8.09
C THR A 134 13.12 -0.72 -6.59
N GLN A 135 13.98 -1.37 -5.79
CA GLN A 135 13.74 -1.56 -4.35
C GLN A 135 13.91 -0.25 -3.57
N GLN A 136 14.98 0.50 -3.86
CA GLN A 136 15.29 1.77 -3.21
C GLN A 136 14.20 2.80 -3.47
N LEU A 137 13.72 2.90 -4.71
CA LEU A 137 12.63 3.80 -5.10
C LEU A 137 11.31 3.44 -4.41
N ALA A 138 10.98 2.15 -4.32
CA ALA A 138 9.82 1.67 -3.57
C ALA A 138 9.93 1.98 -2.06
N ASP A 139 11.13 1.86 -1.49
CA ASP A 139 11.39 2.13 -0.08
C ASP A 139 11.38 3.64 0.25
N ILE A 140 11.86 4.50 -0.65
CA ILE A 140 11.69 5.96 -0.55
C ILE A 140 10.20 6.33 -0.60
N ALA A 141 9.44 5.76 -1.55
CA ALA A 141 8.01 6.04 -1.67
C ALA A 141 7.23 5.61 -0.41
N TYR A 142 7.66 4.53 0.24
CA TYR A 142 7.13 4.09 1.53
C TYR A 142 7.55 5.00 2.71
N LEU A 143 8.83 5.39 2.80
CA LEU A 143 9.38 6.13 3.94
C LEU A 143 9.09 7.63 3.90
N SER A 144 9.10 8.26 2.73
CA SER A 144 8.92 9.72 2.56
C SER A 144 7.71 10.31 3.29
N PRO A 145 6.48 9.73 3.23
CA PRO A 145 5.34 10.27 3.97
C PRO A 145 5.39 10.05 5.49
N GLN A 146 6.37 9.30 6.00
CA GLN A 146 6.54 8.97 7.43
C GLN A 146 7.75 9.67 8.06
N VAL A 147 8.73 10.09 7.25
CA VAL A 147 9.97 10.74 7.69
C VAL A 147 9.72 12.24 7.92
N HIS A 148 9.84 12.68 9.17
CA HIS A 148 9.72 14.09 9.56
C HIS A 148 10.71 14.48 10.65
N GLY A 149 10.97 15.79 10.79
CA GLY A 149 11.75 16.35 11.90
C GLY A 149 13.21 15.89 11.90
N GLN A 150 13.67 15.30 12.99
CA GLN A 150 15.07 14.88 13.16
C GLN A 150 15.55 13.81 12.17
N TRP A 151 14.63 13.19 11.42
CA TRP A 151 14.91 12.16 10.42
C TRP A 151 15.01 12.71 8.99
N GLN A 152 14.58 13.96 8.75
CA GLN A 152 14.52 14.55 7.41
C GLN A 152 15.90 14.60 6.74
N ASN A 153 16.92 15.09 7.46
CA ASN A 153 18.28 15.23 6.94
C ASN A 153 18.89 13.91 6.45
N GLU A 154 18.55 12.77 7.06
CA GLU A 154 19.05 11.46 6.60
C GLU A 154 18.38 11.03 5.30
N LEU A 155 17.07 11.26 5.16
CA LEU A 155 16.36 10.99 3.90
C LEU A 155 16.82 11.92 2.78
N ASP A 156 17.08 13.19 3.08
CA ASP A 156 17.58 14.16 2.10
C ASP A 156 18.96 13.75 1.57
N ASP A 157 19.88 13.34 2.45
CA ASP A 157 21.23 12.85 2.08
C ASP A 157 21.19 11.49 1.33
N ILE A 158 20.22 10.62 1.66
CA ILE A 158 19.93 9.41 0.86
C ILE A 158 19.43 9.79 -0.55
N ASN A 159 18.51 10.76 -0.67
CA ASN A 159 17.99 11.22 -1.95
C ASN A 159 19.08 11.90 -2.80
N GLU A 160 20.00 12.66 -2.19
CA GLU A 160 21.19 13.22 -2.86
C GLU A 160 22.11 12.10 -3.37
N THR A 161 22.42 11.11 -2.53
CA THR A 161 23.20 9.91 -2.94
C THR A 161 22.59 9.16 -4.13
N ILE A 162 21.25 9.16 -4.22
CA ILE A 162 20.51 8.55 -5.33
C ILE A 162 20.55 9.42 -6.57
N ALA A 163 20.37 10.74 -6.45
CA ALA A 163 20.48 11.66 -7.58
C ALA A 163 21.88 11.60 -8.23
N ASP A 164 22.95 11.55 -7.41
CA ASP A 164 24.31 11.32 -7.89
C ASP A 164 24.44 9.97 -8.63
N LEU A 165 23.86 8.91 -8.07
CA LEU A 165 23.89 7.58 -8.68
C LEU A 165 23.11 7.51 -10.00
N ILE A 166 22.01 8.26 -10.13
CA ILE A 166 21.25 8.38 -11.38
C ILE A 166 22.08 9.13 -12.43
N ALA A 167 22.74 10.23 -12.06
CA ALA A 167 23.60 11.00 -12.96
C ALA A 167 24.78 10.16 -13.46
N ASP A 168 25.45 9.40 -12.58
CA ASP A 168 26.57 8.54 -12.97
C ASP A 168 26.13 7.40 -13.92
N ILE A 169 24.96 6.79 -13.70
CA ILE A 169 24.38 5.77 -14.61
C ILE A 169 24.02 6.38 -15.97
N GLU A 170 23.56 7.64 -15.98
CA GLU A 170 23.24 8.36 -17.21
C GLU A 170 24.49 8.76 -18.02
N ASP A 171 25.58 9.13 -17.36
CA ASP A 171 26.86 9.48 -17.99
C ASP A 171 27.62 8.25 -18.53
N ASP A 172 27.65 7.15 -17.78
CA ASP A 172 28.30 5.88 -18.20
C ASP A 172 27.43 5.03 -19.14
N ASP A 173 26.14 5.35 -19.25
CA ASP A 173 25.13 4.59 -19.97
C ASP A 173 24.98 3.12 -19.52
N SER A 174 25.32 2.84 -18.25
CA SER A 174 25.37 1.49 -17.70
C SER A 174 25.20 1.47 -16.17
N THR A 175 24.72 0.34 -15.66
CA THR A 175 24.64 0.04 -14.22
C THR A 175 25.85 -0.74 -13.69
N ASP A 176 26.75 -1.17 -14.58
CA ASP A 176 27.86 -2.07 -14.23
C ASP A 176 28.82 -1.43 -13.21
N GLY A 177 29.04 -2.10 -12.07
CA GLY A 177 29.94 -1.63 -11.01
C GLY A 177 29.29 -0.71 -9.97
N TYR A 178 28.03 -0.31 -10.18
CA TYR A 178 27.27 0.53 -9.26
C TYR A 178 26.56 -0.25 -8.14
N GLU A 179 26.61 -1.58 -8.13
CA GLU A 179 25.85 -2.44 -7.21
C GLU A 179 26.22 -2.17 -5.75
N LYS A 180 27.49 -1.88 -5.48
CA LYS A 180 27.98 -1.51 -4.13
C LYS A 180 27.52 -0.12 -3.67
N ARG A 181 27.11 0.78 -4.57
CA ARG A 181 26.48 2.06 -4.21
C ARG A 181 24.99 1.86 -3.99
N SER A 182 24.32 1.19 -4.92
CA SER A 182 22.91 0.78 -4.81
C SER A 182 22.61 0.02 -3.50
N ALA A 183 23.45 -0.96 -3.13
CA ALA A 183 23.33 -1.69 -1.87
C ALA A 183 23.53 -0.80 -0.62
N ARG A 184 24.47 0.16 -0.65
CA ARG A 184 24.68 1.10 0.46
C ARG A 184 23.49 2.04 0.65
N VAL A 185 22.86 2.49 -0.44
CA VAL A 185 21.60 3.24 -0.38
C VAL A 185 20.50 2.39 0.29
N GLN A 186 20.37 1.13 -0.12
CA GLN A 186 19.40 0.20 0.46
C GLN A 186 19.63 -0.03 1.96
N ASP A 187 20.88 -0.23 2.38
CA ASP A 187 21.24 -0.38 3.78
C ASP A 187 20.87 0.87 4.60
N ARG A 188 21.09 2.07 4.05
CA ARG A 188 20.73 3.34 4.71
C ARG A 188 19.22 3.52 4.88
N LEU A 189 18.44 3.23 3.83
CA LEU A 189 16.97 3.24 3.89
C LEU A 189 16.47 2.28 4.98
N LEU A 190 17.03 1.07 5.05
CA LEU A 190 16.70 0.10 6.09
C LEU A 190 17.11 0.57 7.49
N GLN A 191 18.29 1.18 7.67
CA GLN A 191 18.70 1.72 8.97
C GLN A 191 17.79 2.87 9.42
N LEU A 192 17.42 3.79 8.53
CA LEU A 192 16.48 4.87 8.81
C LEU A 192 15.14 4.32 9.32
N GLU A 193 14.58 3.33 8.62
CA GLU A 193 13.34 2.66 9.01
C GLU A 193 13.45 1.97 10.38
N ILE A 194 14.51 1.19 10.61
CA ILE A 194 14.79 0.53 11.88
C ILE A 194 14.88 1.56 13.03
N ILE A 195 15.55 2.68 12.80
CA ILE A 195 15.71 3.74 13.81
C ILE A 195 14.36 4.42 14.11
N MET A 196 13.55 4.70 13.10
CA MET A 196 12.19 5.25 13.26
C MET A 196 11.32 4.31 14.11
N VAL A 197 11.23 3.03 13.73
CA VAL A 197 10.43 2.03 14.47
C VAL A 197 10.98 1.81 15.88
N LYS A 198 12.30 1.83 16.08
CA LYS A 198 12.88 1.78 17.43
C LYS A 198 12.57 3.02 18.25
N SER A 199 12.39 4.19 17.65
CA SER A 199 12.07 5.43 18.38
C SER A 199 10.66 5.40 18.96
N THR A 200 9.70 4.84 18.21
CA THR A 200 8.28 4.74 18.59
C THR A 200 7.99 3.52 19.48
N SER A 201 8.49 2.35 19.10
CA SER A 201 8.06 1.06 19.67
C SER A 201 8.99 0.52 20.76
N TYR A 202 10.30 0.61 20.55
CA TYR A 202 11.30 -0.01 21.43
C TYR A 202 11.76 0.92 22.55
N THR A 203 12.17 2.15 22.19
CA THR A 203 12.79 3.12 23.11
C THR A 203 11.92 3.45 24.34
N PRO A 204 10.59 3.65 24.22
CA PRO A 204 9.75 3.90 25.39
C PRO A 204 9.71 2.71 26.36
N LEU A 205 9.69 1.47 25.85
CA LEU A 205 9.66 0.26 26.68
C LEU A 205 10.98 0.04 27.42
N VAL A 206 12.13 0.29 26.77
CA VAL A 206 13.44 0.32 27.46
C VAL A 206 13.47 1.38 28.56
N LYS A 207 12.92 2.58 28.32
CA LYS A 207 12.80 3.64 29.34
C LYS A 207 11.89 3.23 30.50
N LYS A 208 10.83 2.44 30.26
CA LYS A 208 9.99 1.84 31.33
C LYS A 208 10.78 0.79 32.12
N MET A 209 11.44 -0.17 31.45
CA MET A 209 12.24 -1.23 32.09
C MET A 209 13.35 -0.66 32.97
N LYS A 210 14.10 0.36 32.50
CA LYS A 210 15.20 0.99 33.26
C LYS A 210 14.77 1.70 34.55
N LYS A 211 13.46 1.87 34.80
CA LYS A 211 12.93 2.41 36.06
C LYS A 211 12.58 1.32 37.09
N LEU A 212 12.66 0.05 36.71
CA LEU A 212 12.42 -1.08 37.60
C LEU A 212 13.65 -1.37 38.47
N ASP A 213 13.38 -1.84 39.69
CA ASP A 213 14.40 -2.22 40.66
C ASP A 213 14.91 -3.64 40.37
N ARG A 214 16.00 -3.74 39.60
CA ARG A 214 16.58 -5.02 39.16
C ARG A 214 16.97 -5.92 40.33
N ASP A 215 17.48 -5.36 41.42
CA ASP A 215 18.01 -6.13 42.54
C ASP A 215 16.88 -6.69 43.41
N LEU A 216 15.76 -5.99 43.48
CA LEU A 216 14.55 -6.45 44.15
C LEU A 216 13.78 -7.53 43.36
N ILE A 217 13.69 -7.41 42.03
CA ILE A 217 12.89 -8.32 41.18
C ILE A 217 13.72 -8.98 40.05
N PRO A 218 14.86 -9.64 40.34
CA PRO A 218 15.85 -10.04 39.34
C PRO A 218 15.30 -11.01 38.29
N GLN A 219 14.41 -11.94 38.68
CA GLN A 219 13.81 -12.91 37.75
C GLN A 219 12.85 -12.23 36.77
N THR A 220 11.94 -11.38 37.24
CA THR A 220 10.99 -10.65 36.39
C THR A 220 11.71 -9.63 35.51
N TYR A 221 12.73 -8.96 36.04
CA TYR A 221 13.57 -8.04 35.26
C TYR A 221 14.26 -8.78 34.10
N ALA A 222 14.84 -9.97 34.35
CA ALA A 222 15.49 -10.77 33.31
C ALA A 222 14.50 -11.21 32.21
N GLN A 223 13.27 -11.58 32.56
CA GLN A 223 12.21 -11.92 31.60
C GLN A 223 11.85 -10.74 30.69
N ILE A 224 11.65 -9.54 31.27
CA ILE A 224 11.39 -8.31 30.49
C ILE A 224 12.58 -8.00 29.57
N GLN A 225 13.80 -8.10 30.09
CA GLN A 225 15.02 -7.86 29.31
C GLN A 225 15.11 -8.80 28.11
N GLN A 226 14.80 -10.09 28.28
CA GLN A 226 14.76 -11.06 27.19
C GLN A 226 13.71 -10.69 26.12
N ARG A 227 12.49 -10.28 26.52
CA ARG A 227 11.47 -9.85 25.55
C ARG A 227 11.82 -8.53 24.85
N ILE A 228 12.48 -7.61 25.55
CA ILE A 228 12.97 -6.37 24.93
C ILE A 228 14.06 -6.68 23.89
N THR A 229 14.94 -7.65 24.14
CA THR A 229 15.86 -8.16 23.09
C THR A 229 15.09 -8.75 21.91
N GLN A 230 14.10 -9.62 22.15
CA GLN A 230 13.24 -10.17 21.08
C GLN A 230 12.55 -9.09 20.25
N LEU A 231 12.09 -8.00 20.88
CA LEU A 231 11.51 -6.84 20.18
C LEU A 231 12.54 -6.11 19.30
N ASN A 232 13.75 -5.87 19.83
CA ASN A 232 14.83 -5.27 19.04
C ASN A 232 15.14 -6.13 17.80
N ASP A 233 15.25 -7.43 17.98
CA ASP A 233 15.65 -8.36 16.93
C ASP A 233 14.55 -8.49 15.85
N ALA A 234 13.28 -8.50 16.27
CA ALA A 234 12.14 -8.44 15.34
C ALA A 234 12.13 -7.14 14.51
N ILE A 235 12.36 -5.98 15.13
CA ILE A 235 12.43 -4.69 14.43
C ILE A 235 13.62 -4.63 13.47
N VAL A 236 14.79 -5.17 13.84
CA VAL A 236 15.97 -5.19 12.97
C VAL A 236 15.79 -6.15 11.78
N LEU A 237 15.13 -7.29 11.99
CA LEU A 237 14.92 -8.29 10.95
C LEU A 237 13.83 -7.88 9.95
N ALA A 238 12.73 -7.29 10.43
CA ALA A 238 11.56 -6.97 9.62
C ALA A 238 10.78 -5.77 10.19
N PRO A 239 11.27 -4.52 10.02
CA PRO A 239 10.65 -3.34 10.61
C PRO A 239 9.20 -3.10 10.15
N ARG A 240 8.82 -3.58 8.95
CA ARG A 240 7.44 -3.52 8.41
C ARG A 240 6.49 -4.56 8.99
N ASN A 241 6.97 -5.55 9.73
CA ASN A 241 6.10 -6.60 10.28
C ASN A 241 5.43 -6.15 11.58
N GLN A 242 4.52 -5.18 11.44
CA GLN A 242 3.85 -4.54 12.56
C GLN A 242 3.08 -5.55 13.43
N HIS A 243 2.50 -6.60 12.85
CA HIS A 243 1.78 -7.64 13.60
C HIS A 243 2.69 -8.39 14.60
N ILE A 244 3.92 -8.76 14.20
CA ILE A 244 4.89 -9.38 15.10
C ILE A 244 5.35 -8.37 16.16
N ILE A 245 5.65 -7.14 15.73
CA ILE A 245 6.11 -6.06 16.61
C ILE A 245 5.07 -5.77 17.71
N ASP A 246 3.82 -5.52 17.36
CA ASP A 246 2.70 -5.28 18.29
C ASP A 246 2.48 -6.46 19.25
N THR A 247 2.52 -7.69 18.72
CA THR A 247 2.37 -8.91 19.52
C THR A 247 3.46 -9.04 20.59
N ILE A 248 4.67 -8.55 20.32
CA ILE A 248 5.76 -8.51 21.31
C ILE A 248 5.59 -7.31 22.25
N ILE A 249 5.21 -6.13 21.75
CA ILE A 249 4.94 -4.92 22.56
C ILE A 249 3.94 -5.22 23.66
N VAL A 250 2.77 -5.81 23.34
CA VAL A 250 1.73 -6.14 24.33
C VAL A 250 2.29 -7.02 25.44
N LYS A 251 3.08 -8.05 25.11
CA LYS A 251 3.72 -8.95 26.08
C LYS A 251 4.76 -8.24 26.96
N VAL A 252 5.52 -7.29 26.39
CA VAL A 252 6.46 -6.45 27.14
C VAL A 252 5.70 -5.51 28.09
N GLU A 253 4.58 -4.92 27.65
CA GLU A 253 3.78 -4.02 28.49
C GLU A 253 3.10 -4.76 29.66
N ASP A 254 2.58 -5.96 29.42
CA ASP A 254 2.01 -6.81 30.47
C ASP A 254 3.07 -7.28 31.48
N ASP A 255 4.28 -7.67 31.02
CA ASP A 255 5.37 -8.03 31.92
C ASP A 255 5.91 -6.81 32.69
N LEU A 256 5.96 -5.61 32.08
CA LEU A 256 6.27 -4.36 32.78
C LEU A 256 5.22 -4.04 33.86
N ARG A 257 3.93 -4.22 33.57
CA ARG A 257 2.83 -4.05 34.55
C ARG A 257 2.98 -5.06 35.68
N ARG A 258 3.25 -6.33 35.35
CA ARG A 258 3.51 -7.40 36.32
C ARG A 258 4.71 -7.06 37.22
N ALA A 259 5.81 -6.54 36.68
CA ALA A 259 6.98 -6.15 37.45
C ALA A 259 6.70 -5.04 38.47
N VAL A 260 5.83 -4.07 38.17
CA VAL A 260 5.40 -3.05 39.15
C VAL A 260 4.63 -3.68 40.30
N ASN A 261 3.74 -4.64 40.02
CA ASN A 261 2.98 -5.36 41.04
C ASN A 261 3.91 -6.25 41.90
N VAL A 262 4.80 -7.04 41.27
CA VAL A 262 5.79 -7.87 41.98
C VAL A 262 6.74 -7.01 42.82
N THR A 263 7.18 -5.84 42.31
CA THR A 263 7.98 -4.87 43.08
C THR A 263 7.27 -4.41 44.35
N THR A 264 5.95 -4.21 44.27
CA THR A 264 5.13 -3.80 45.42
C THR A 264 5.05 -4.91 46.46
N GLU A 265 4.80 -6.14 46.01
CA GLU A 265 4.69 -7.29 46.92
C GLU A 265 6.04 -7.69 47.54
N VAL A 266 7.14 -7.67 46.79
CA VAL A 266 8.48 -7.94 47.35
C VAL A 266 8.91 -6.83 48.32
N LYS A 267 8.55 -5.56 48.07
CA LYS A 267 8.75 -4.47 49.06
C LYS A 267 7.95 -4.67 50.34
N TRP A 268 6.76 -5.25 50.26
CA TRP A 268 5.97 -5.57 51.44
C TRP A 268 6.54 -6.77 52.20
N ILE A 269 6.87 -7.87 51.50
CA ILE A 269 7.53 -9.06 52.07
C ILE A 269 8.83 -8.68 52.79
N ASN A 270 9.68 -7.87 52.17
CA ASN A 270 10.97 -7.45 52.75
C ASN A 270 10.84 -6.50 53.96
N ARG A 271 9.63 -6.01 54.28
CA ARG A 271 9.34 -5.24 55.50
C ARG A 271 8.82 -6.11 56.65
N ILE A 272 8.51 -7.38 56.39
CA ILE A 272 8.02 -8.32 57.40
C ILE A 272 9.22 -9.02 58.03
N ASP A 273 9.27 -9.00 59.36
CA ASP A 273 10.28 -9.74 60.11
C ASP A 273 10.16 -11.24 59.85
N ARG A 274 11.29 -11.96 59.80
CA ARG A 274 11.29 -13.40 59.46
C ARG A 274 10.45 -14.25 60.43
N SER A 275 10.35 -13.83 61.69
CA SER A 275 9.48 -14.41 62.72
C SER A 275 7.98 -14.23 62.44
N GLU A 276 7.61 -13.28 61.59
CA GLU A 276 6.24 -12.98 61.20
C GLU A 276 5.89 -13.49 59.80
N SER A 277 6.71 -14.39 59.24
CA SER A 277 6.51 -14.98 57.89
C SER A 277 5.14 -15.65 57.70
N GLU A 278 4.50 -16.11 58.77
CA GLU A 278 3.10 -16.56 58.77
C GLU A 278 2.13 -15.51 58.18
N LYS A 279 2.34 -14.21 58.44
CA LYS A 279 1.51 -13.12 57.89
C LYS A 279 1.52 -13.10 56.35
N ILE A 280 2.62 -13.55 55.73
CA ILE A 280 2.74 -13.65 54.28
C ILE A 280 1.83 -14.78 53.77
N ALA A 281 1.92 -15.96 54.39
CA ALA A 281 1.09 -17.11 54.02
C ALA A 281 -0.41 -16.83 54.23
N LEU A 282 -0.79 -16.28 55.38
CA LEU A 282 -2.18 -15.93 55.69
C LEU A 282 -2.76 -14.94 54.69
N ARG A 283 -2.06 -13.84 54.35
CA ARG A 283 -2.59 -12.83 53.40
C ARG A 283 -2.97 -13.44 52.05
N TYR A 284 -2.16 -14.33 51.49
CA TYR A 284 -2.44 -14.94 50.19
C TYR A 284 -3.48 -16.06 50.28
N ARG A 285 -3.42 -16.90 51.32
CA ARG A 285 -4.41 -17.95 51.58
C ARG A 285 -5.80 -17.37 51.81
N ASP A 286 -5.91 -16.40 52.70
CA ASP A 286 -7.20 -15.85 53.14
C ASP A 286 -7.88 -15.08 52.01
N ALA A 287 -7.11 -14.44 51.13
CA ALA A 287 -7.63 -13.81 49.93
C ALA A 287 -8.31 -14.83 48.98
N ILE A 288 -7.67 -15.98 48.71
CA ILE A 288 -8.26 -17.02 47.84
C ILE A 288 -9.44 -17.71 48.52
N ALA A 289 -9.34 -18.03 49.81
CA ALA A 289 -10.44 -18.63 50.57
C ALA A 289 -11.67 -17.71 50.63
N THR A 290 -11.48 -16.39 50.81
CA THR A 290 -12.58 -15.41 50.78
C THR A 290 -13.27 -15.39 49.41
N VAL A 291 -12.51 -15.29 48.31
CA VAL A 291 -13.11 -15.28 46.96
C VAL A 291 -13.78 -16.61 46.63
N ALA A 292 -13.25 -17.75 47.11
CA ALA A 292 -13.90 -19.04 46.95
C ALA A 292 -15.24 -19.12 47.70
N PHE A 293 -15.29 -18.60 48.93
CA PHE A 293 -16.52 -18.51 49.70
C PHE A 293 -17.55 -17.57 49.03
N ASP A 294 -17.12 -16.39 48.57
CA ASP A 294 -18.01 -15.42 47.90
C ASP A 294 -18.56 -15.96 46.56
N VAL A 295 -17.79 -16.75 45.81
CA VAL A 295 -18.17 -17.23 44.46
C VAL A 295 -18.84 -18.61 44.49
N PHE A 296 -18.49 -19.49 45.43
CA PHE A 296 -18.95 -20.89 45.46
C PHE A 296 -19.64 -21.30 46.78
N ALA A 297 -19.69 -20.42 47.79
CA ALA A 297 -20.18 -20.71 49.14
C ALA A 297 -19.41 -21.82 49.90
N GLU A 298 -18.17 -22.12 49.49
CA GLU A 298 -17.31 -23.14 50.10
C GLU A 298 -16.16 -22.51 50.90
N ASP A 299 -15.96 -22.94 52.15
CA ASP A 299 -14.78 -22.56 52.94
C ASP A 299 -13.61 -23.52 52.68
N ILE A 300 -12.66 -23.04 51.87
CA ILE A 300 -11.43 -23.78 51.54
C ILE A 300 -10.21 -23.36 52.38
N SER A 301 -10.40 -22.60 53.48
CA SER A 301 -9.32 -22.07 54.33
C SER A 301 -8.43 -23.14 54.99
N SER A 302 -8.92 -24.38 55.07
CA SER A 302 -8.22 -25.56 55.56
C SER A 302 -7.20 -26.16 54.58
N LEU A 303 -7.34 -25.86 53.28
CA LEU A 303 -6.44 -26.33 52.23
C LEU A 303 -5.16 -25.46 52.13
N THR A 304 -4.06 -26.02 51.60
CA THR A 304 -2.88 -25.21 51.27
C THR A 304 -3.16 -24.28 50.10
N TYR A 305 -2.39 -23.19 49.96
CA TYR A 305 -2.59 -22.21 48.87
C TYR A 305 -2.63 -22.84 47.47
N ILE A 306 -1.82 -23.88 47.20
CA ILE A 306 -1.83 -24.58 45.89
C ILE A 306 -3.11 -25.37 45.69
N GLU A 307 -3.57 -26.09 46.72
CA GLU A 307 -4.84 -26.84 46.71
C GLU A 307 -6.05 -25.91 46.59
N GLN A 308 -6.00 -24.73 47.23
CA GLN A 308 -7.03 -23.71 47.09
C GLN A 308 -7.15 -23.19 45.66
N ILE A 309 -6.02 -22.87 45.01
CA ILE A 309 -6.00 -22.45 43.60
C ILE A 309 -6.51 -23.58 42.68
N ALA A 310 -6.15 -24.84 42.95
CA ALA A 310 -6.62 -25.99 42.17
C ALA A 310 -8.13 -26.23 42.33
N TYR A 311 -8.65 -26.12 43.56
CA TYR A 311 -10.09 -26.13 43.82
C TYR A 311 -10.79 -25.00 43.06
N PHE A 312 -10.25 -23.78 43.13
CA PHE A 312 -10.84 -22.59 42.52
C PHE A 312 -10.95 -22.71 40.99
N ASP A 313 -9.90 -23.19 40.30
CA ASP A 313 -9.93 -23.43 38.85
C ASP A 313 -10.99 -24.49 38.47
N HIS A 314 -11.04 -25.61 39.21
CA HIS A 314 -12.02 -26.67 38.96
C HIS A 314 -13.47 -26.22 39.24
N ALA A 315 -13.71 -25.53 40.35
CA ALA A 315 -15.03 -24.98 40.70
C ALA A 315 -15.50 -23.92 39.69
N LEU A 316 -14.59 -23.05 39.22
CA LEU A 316 -14.89 -22.04 38.22
C LEU A 316 -15.28 -22.66 36.87
N ARG A 317 -14.53 -23.67 36.41
CA ARG A 317 -14.85 -24.42 35.18
C ARG A 317 -16.21 -25.09 35.27
N ASN A 318 -16.46 -25.86 36.34
CA ASN A 318 -17.75 -26.53 36.52
C ASN A 318 -18.92 -25.54 36.56
N LYS A 319 -18.74 -24.35 37.14
CA LYS A 319 -19.76 -23.29 37.15
C LYS A 319 -19.97 -22.66 35.77
N LEU A 320 -18.90 -22.50 34.98
CA LEU A 320 -18.97 -22.04 33.59
C LEU A 320 -19.69 -23.07 32.70
N ASP A 321 -19.34 -24.35 32.83
CA ASP A 321 -19.93 -25.46 32.07
C ASP A 321 -21.43 -25.63 32.42
N GLN A 322 -21.78 -25.54 33.71
CA GLN A 322 -23.18 -25.49 34.16
C GLN A 322 -23.93 -24.30 33.57
N GLN A 323 -23.31 -23.11 33.51
CA GLN A 323 -23.92 -21.93 32.94
C GLN A 323 -24.09 -22.04 31.41
N GLN A 324 -23.15 -22.68 30.71
CA GLN A 324 -23.30 -22.99 29.28
C GLN A 324 -24.45 -23.96 29.03
N ALA A 325 -24.50 -25.09 29.75
CA ALA A 325 -25.60 -26.05 29.65
C ALA A 325 -26.97 -25.41 29.94
N LEU A 326 -27.05 -24.56 30.96
CA LEU A 326 -28.29 -23.88 31.33
C LEU A 326 -28.72 -22.81 30.30
N ASN A 327 -27.76 -22.15 29.64
CA ASN A 327 -28.03 -21.26 28.50
C ASN A 327 -28.50 -22.04 27.26
N GLU A 328 -27.92 -23.22 27.00
CA GLU A 328 -28.34 -24.11 25.91
C GLU A 328 -29.75 -24.68 26.15
N GLU A 329 -30.06 -25.13 27.37
CA GLU A 329 -31.41 -25.53 27.77
C GLU A 329 -32.42 -24.38 27.61
N GLN A 330 -32.06 -23.15 28.02
CA GLN A 330 -32.91 -21.98 27.82
C GLN A 330 -33.13 -21.67 26.34
N ALA A 331 -32.11 -21.77 25.49
CA ALA A 331 -32.25 -21.60 24.04
C ALA A 331 -33.17 -22.67 23.43
N LEU A 332 -33.02 -23.94 23.84
CA LEU A 332 -33.85 -25.06 23.42
C LEU A 332 -35.31 -24.97 23.90
N LEU A 333 -35.57 -24.26 25.00
CA LEU A 333 -36.92 -23.94 25.47
C LEU A 333 -37.53 -22.72 24.77
N LEU A 334 -36.72 -21.71 24.45
CA LEU A 334 -37.15 -20.49 23.76
C LEU A 334 -37.56 -20.75 22.31
N ILE A 335 -36.79 -21.54 21.55
CA ILE A 335 -37.07 -21.88 20.14
C ILE A 335 -38.53 -22.38 19.94
N PRO A 336 -38.99 -23.47 20.58
CA PRO A 336 -40.36 -23.97 20.39
C PRO A 336 -41.44 -23.06 20.99
N LEU A 337 -41.10 -22.18 21.92
CA LEU A 337 -42.00 -21.11 22.39
C LEU A 337 -42.17 -20.02 21.34
N THR A 338 -41.09 -19.58 20.69
CA THR A 338 -41.15 -18.62 19.58
C THR A 338 -41.79 -19.21 18.33
N GLU A 339 -41.60 -20.50 18.04
CA GLU A 339 -42.31 -21.19 16.96
C GLU A 339 -43.81 -21.27 17.25
N LYS A 340 -44.23 -21.72 18.44
CA LYS A 340 -45.66 -21.73 18.81
C LYS A 340 -46.30 -20.34 18.77
N VAL A 341 -45.60 -19.29 19.20
CA VAL A 341 -46.12 -17.91 19.12
C VAL A 341 -46.23 -17.45 17.67
N ARG A 342 -45.26 -17.80 16.80
CA ARG A 342 -45.35 -17.55 15.35
C ARG A 342 -46.52 -18.30 14.72
N ASP A 343 -46.71 -19.57 15.03
CA ASP A 343 -47.77 -20.39 14.44
C ASP A 343 -49.16 -19.86 14.84
N VAL A 344 -49.34 -19.49 16.12
CA VAL A 344 -50.58 -18.84 16.60
C VAL A 344 -50.81 -17.46 15.94
N LEU A 345 -49.76 -16.68 15.70
CA LEU A 345 -49.86 -15.41 14.97
C LEU A 345 -50.30 -15.63 13.52
N ILE A 346 -49.73 -16.63 12.84
CA ILE A 346 -50.10 -16.99 11.46
C ILE A 346 -51.55 -17.50 11.40
N GLU A 347 -52.01 -18.31 12.37
CA GLU A 347 -53.41 -18.72 12.46
C GLU A 347 -54.35 -17.52 12.66
N THR A 348 -54.00 -16.56 13.51
CA THR A 348 -54.82 -15.36 13.75
C THR A 348 -54.84 -14.39 12.57
N GLU A 349 -53.74 -14.20 11.83
CA GLU A 349 -53.74 -13.44 10.58
C GLU A 349 -54.63 -14.10 9.51
N ASN A 350 -54.52 -15.42 9.33
CA ASN A 350 -55.36 -16.16 8.38
C ASN A 350 -56.86 -16.12 8.74
N LEU A 351 -57.20 -16.16 10.03
CA LEU A 351 -58.57 -15.97 10.51
C LEU A 351 -59.10 -14.54 10.21
N ALA A 352 -58.28 -13.50 10.40
CA ALA A 352 -58.66 -12.12 10.10
C ALA A 352 -58.87 -11.89 8.58
N VAL A 353 -58.01 -12.45 7.74
CA VAL A 353 -58.17 -12.41 6.27
C VAL A 353 -59.46 -13.13 5.85
N THR A 354 -59.75 -14.30 6.42
CA THR A 354 -60.97 -15.07 6.11
C THR A 354 -62.24 -14.33 6.53
N GLN A 355 -62.24 -13.62 7.66
CA GLN A 355 -63.36 -12.78 8.08
C GLN A 355 -63.56 -11.56 7.17
N THR A 356 -62.46 -10.96 6.68
CA THR A 356 -62.53 -9.82 5.76
C THR A 356 -63.14 -10.23 4.42
N ILE A 357 -62.65 -11.33 3.82
CA ILE A 357 -63.19 -11.89 2.57
C ILE A 357 -64.69 -12.24 2.69
N ASN A 358 -65.11 -12.84 3.81
CA ASN A 358 -66.53 -13.15 4.03
C ASN A 358 -67.41 -11.90 4.20
N ASN A 359 -66.88 -10.81 4.74
CA ASN A 359 -67.62 -9.55 4.85
C ASN A 359 -67.73 -8.83 3.50
N ASP A 360 -66.67 -8.85 2.69
CA ASP A 360 -66.69 -8.25 1.34
C ASP A 360 -67.64 -9.02 0.41
N ILE A 361 -67.63 -10.36 0.44
CA ILE A 361 -68.60 -11.19 -0.30
C ILE A 361 -70.04 -10.89 0.12
N ASN A 362 -70.32 -10.69 1.41
CA ASN A 362 -71.65 -10.33 1.89
C ASN A 362 -72.07 -8.92 1.46
N ASN A 363 -71.14 -7.97 1.34
CA ASN A 363 -71.42 -6.63 0.83
C ASN A 363 -71.69 -6.62 -0.68
N ASP A 364 -70.90 -7.34 -1.47
CA ASP A 364 -71.10 -7.46 -2.92
C ASP A 364 -72.44 -8.13 -3.26
N ILE A 365 -72.82 -9.18 -2.53
CA ILE A 365 -74.14 -9.84 -2.68
C ILE A 365 -75.29 -8.87 -2.36
N ASN A 366 -75.17 -8.07 -1.29
CA ASN A 366 -76.20 -7.08 -0.94
C ASN A 366 -76.29 -5.92 -1.94
N THR A 367 -75.20 -5.61 -2.65
CA THR A 367 -75.19 -4.55 -3.67
C THR A 367 -75.87 -5.00 -4.98
N ILE A 368 -75.75 -6.29 -5.34
CA ILE A 368 -76.36 -6.86 -6.55
C ILE A 368 -77.89 -7.05 -6.43
N VAL A 369 -78.46 -7.02 -5.23
CA VAL A 369 -79.91 -7.13 -4.98
C VAL A 369 -80.61 -5.75 -4.96
N ALA A 370 -79.87 -4.65 -5.22
CA ALA A 370 -80.34 -3.28 -5.07
C ALA A 370 -80.55 -2.49 -6.39
N ASP A 371 -80.34 -3.12 -7.55
CA ASP A 371 -80.63 -2.57 -8.91
C ASP A 371 -81.84 -3.26 -9.57
#